data_AF-A0A1A2SQX3-F1
#
_entry.id   AF-A0A1A2SQX3-F1
#
_cell.length_a   1.000
_cell.length_b   1.000
_cell.length_c   1.000
_cell.angle_alpha   90.00
_cell.angle_beta   90.00
_cell.angle_gamma   90.00
#
_symmetry.space_group_name_H-M   'P 1'
#
loop_
_entity.id
_entity.type
_entity.pdbx_description
1 polymer ?
#
loop_
_entity_poly.entity_id
_entity_poly.type
_entity_poly.pdbx_seq_one_letter_code
_entity_poly.pdbx_strand_id
1 'polypeptide(L)'
;MRIQIARLAEALLQTSLLLAAVVMCAGGAGADPSQDAQFVALLAQQQIPATDNVPGLVYRAHEICGELDRGGSVQSAIDEEVNTAYAETPSLRLLSARVTRTAVKFVTASVDVYCPGHQGELP
;
A
#
# COMPACT_ATOMS: atom_id res chain seq x y z
N MET A 1 47.89 29.13 -5.05
CA MET A 1 48.11 29.47 -3.62
C MET A 1 47.85 30.95 -3.41
N ARG A 2 46.64 31.35 -3.00
CA ARG A 2 46.33 32.64 -2.36
C ARG A 2 45.08 32.46 -1.49
N ILE A 3 45.35 32.24 -0.21
CA ILE A 3 44.38 32.20 0.90
C ILE A 3 44.05 33.64 1.24
N GLN A 4 42.77 34.02 1.28
CA GLN A 4 42.33 35.13 2.13
C GLN A 4 41.02 34.77 2.83
N ILE A 5 41.21 34.32 4.07
CA ILE A 5 40.21 34.18 5.11
C ILE A 5 39.92 35.60 5.61
N ALA A 6 38.75 36.14 5.28
CA ALA A 6 38.19 37.29 5.97
C ALA A 6 37.08 36.78 6.90
N ARG A 7 37.32 36.93 8.19
CA ARG A 7 36.35 36.72 9.27
C ARG A 7 35.29 37.83 9.25
N LEU A 8 34.25 37.58 10.05
CA LEU A 8 33.17 38.46 10.52
C LEU A 8 31.87 38.19 9.74
N ALA A 9 31.04 37.29 10.27
CA ALA A 9 29.99 37.61 11.24
C ALA A 9 28.84 38.32 10.54
N GLU A 10 27.74 37.60 10.29
CA GLU A 10 26.39 38.06 10.62
C GLU A 10 25.34 37.04 10.16
N ALA A 11 24.33 36.91 11.01
CA ALA A 11 22.98 36.42 10.75
C ALA A 11 22.80 34.95 10.33
N LEU A 12 22.52 34.13 11.35
CA LEU A 12 21.60 32.99 11.24
C LEU A 12 20.27 33.46 10.64
N LEU A 13 20.08 33.25 9.34
CA LEU A 13 18.75 33.24 8.74
C LEU A 13 18.32 31.78 8.62
N GLN A 14 17.68 31.29 9.68
CA GLN A 14 16.88 30.07 9.63
C GLN A 14 15.68 30.35 8.72
N THR A 15 15.86 30.23 7.41
CA THR A 15 14.74 30.20 6.48
C THR A 15 14.10 28.82 6.56
N SER A 16 13.10 28.69 7.42
CA SER A 16 12.13 27.60 7.39
C SER A 16 11.49 27.58 6.00
N LEU A 17 11.93 26.66 5.13
CA LEU A 17 11.23 26.36 3.89
C LEU A 17 9.90 25.70 4.28
N LEU A 18 8.84 26.50 4.39
CA LEU A 18 7.48 26.00 4.34
C LEU A 18 7.30 25.39 2.94
N LEU A 19 7.33 24.06 2.87
CA LEU A 19 6.85 23.32 1.70
C LEU A 19 5.34 23.59 1.57
N ALA A 20 5.01 24.68 0.89
CA ALA A 20 3.66 24.92 0.41
C ALA A 20 3.40 23.86 -0.67
N ALA A 21 2.64 22.82 -0.30
CA ALA A 21 2.04 21.92 -1.27
C ALA A 21 1.02 22.73 -2.08
N VAL A 22 1.48 23.29 -3.20
CA VAL A 22 0.58 23.79 -4.25
C VAL A 22 -0.08 22.54 -4.82
N VAL A 23 -1.29 22.23 -4.32
CA VAL A 23 -2.24 21.38 -5.02
C VAL A 23 -2.48 22.07 -6.34
N MET A 24 -1.85 21.54 -7.39
CA MET A 24 -2.11 22.00 -8.74
C MET A 24 -3.57 21.70 -9.04
N CYS A 25 -4.33 22.77 -9.32
CA CYS A 25 -5.56 22.67 -10.08
C CYS A 25 -5.22 22.05 -11.44
N ALA A 26 -5.32 20.73 -11.54
CA ALA A 26 -5.38 20.04 -12.82
C ALA A 26 -6.82 20.12 -13.30
N GLY A 27 -7.11 21.17 -14.07
CA GLY A 27 -8.22 21.21 -15.01
C GLY A 27 -7.97 20.17 -16.10
N GLY A 28 -8.30 18.93 -15.80
CA GLY A 28 -8.52 17.85 -16.73
C GLY A 28 -9.51 16.95 -16.03
N ALA A 29 -10.68 16.72 -16.62
CA ALA A 29 -11.57 15.66 -16.17
C ALA A 29 -10.91 14.31 -16.50
N GLY A 30 -9.79 14.01 -15.85
CA GLY A 30 -9.32 12.65 -15.69
C GLY A 30 -10.37 11.99 -14.82
N ALA A 31 -11.09 11.03 -15.39
CA ALA A 31 -12.00 10.20 -14.61
C ALA A 31 -11.22 9.69 -13.39
N ASP A 32 -11.79 9.91 -12.20
CA ASP A 32 -11.28 9.29 -10.98
C ASP A 32 -11.12 7.78 -11.27
N PRO A 33 -9.91 7.19 -11.10
CA PRO A 33 -9.72 5.78 -11.38
C PRO A 33 -10.74 4.95 -10.61
N SER A 34 -11.32 3.92 -11.24
CA SER A 34 -12.20 2.98 -10.53
C SER A 34 -11.47 2.38 -9.32
N GLN A 35 -12.21 1.95 -8.29
CA GLN A 35 -11.61 1.28 -7.13
C GLN A 35 -10.72 0.10 -7.56
N ASP A 36 -11.14 -0.69 -8.55
CA ASP A 36 -10.33 -1.77 -9.11
C ASP A 36 -9.00 -1.30 -9.70
N ALA A 37 -9.01 -0.18 -10.43
CA ALA A 37 -7.79 0.41 -10.98
C ALA A 37 -6.86 0.93 -9.87
N GLN A 38 -7.43 1.53 -8.82
CA GLN A 38 -6.69 1.97 -7.64
C GLN A 38 -6.07 0.78 -6.89
N PHE A 39 -6.82 -0.30 -6.70
CA PHE A 39 -6.35 -1.53 -6.10
C PHE A 39 -5.19 -2.14 -6.87
N VAL A 40 -5.32 -2.30 -8.19
CA VAL A 40 -4.25 -2.85 -9.03
C VAL A 40 -3.00 -1.97 -8.99
N ALA A 41 -3.17 -0.64 -9.02
CA ALA A 41 -2.06 0.29 -8.87
C ALA A 41 -1.39 0.17 -7.49
N LEU A 42 -2.16 -0.07 -6.44
CA LEU A 42 -1.65 -0.25 -5.09
C LEU A 42 -0.88 -1.58 -4.94
N LEU A 43 -1.37 -2.68 -5.53
CA LEU A 43 -0.64 -3.95 -5.58
C LEU A 43 0.72 -3.80 -6.24
N ALA A 44 0.78 -3.08 -7.37
CA ALA A 44 2.02 -2.81 -8.08
C ALA A 44 3.02 -2.02 -7.21
N GLN A 45 2.55 -0.98 -6.52
CA GLN A 45 3.37 -0.19 -5.58
C GLN A 45 3.91 -1.06 -4.43
N GLN A 46 3.11 -2.01 -3.96
CA GLN A 46 3.49 -2.93 -2.88
C GLN A 46 4.36 -4.11 -3.34
N GLN A 47 4.68 -4.17 -4.64
CA GLN A 47 5.45 -5.24 -5.29
C GLN A 47 4.78 -6.61 -5.17
N ILE A 48 3.44 -6.63 -5.18
CA ILE A 48 2.64 -7.86 -5.27
C ILE A 48 2.45 -8.16 -6.76
N PRO A 49 2.91 -9.31 -7.28
CA PRO A 49 2.74 -9.65 -8.69
C PRO A 49 1.25 -9.80 -9.03
N ALA A 50 0.70 -8.87 -9.81
CA ALA A 50 -0.69 -8.91 -10.25
C ALA A 50 -0.87 -9.62 -11.62
N THR A 51 0.22 -10.15 -12.20
CA THR A 51 0.33 -10.40 -13.64
C THR A 51 -0.49 -11.56 -14.18
N ASP A 52 -0.87 -12.52 -13.33
CA ASP A 52 -1.35 -13.82 -13.82
C ASP A 52 -2.88 -13.95 -13.73
N ASN A 53 -3.56 -13.16 -12.87
CA ASN A 53 -5.01 -13.22 -12.68
C ASN A 53 -5.59 -11.97 -11.97
N VAL A 54 -5.47 -10.79 -12.57
CA VAL A 54 -6.05 -9.54 -11.99
C VAL A 54 -7.53 -9.68 -11.60
N PRO A 55 -8.43 -10.25 -12.44
CA PRO A 55 -9.84 -10.40 -12.06
C PRO A 55 -10.03 -11.24 -10.79
N GLY A 56 -9.26 -12.32 -10.62
CA GLY A 56 -9.29 -13.14 -9.41
C GLY A 56 -8.81 -12.41 -8.16
N LEU A 57 -7.78 -11.55 -8.30
CA LEU A 57 -7.29 -10.73 -7.18
C LEU A 57 -8.33 -9.68 -6.76
N VAL A 58 -9.00 -9.05 -7.71
CA VAL A 58 -10.10 -8.10 -7.43
C VAL A 58 -11.26 -8.82 -6.74
N TYR A 59 -11.66 -9.98 -7.28
CA TYR A 59 -12.72 -10.79 -6.68
C TYR A 59 -12.39 -11.17 -5.23
N ARG A 60 -11.16 -11.67 -4.97
CA ARG A 60 -10.73 -12.04 -3.63
C ARG A 60 -10.68 -10.85 -2.67
N ALA A 61 -10.24 -9.68 -3.13
CA ALA A 61 -10.22 -8.46 -2.33
C ALA A 61 -11.64 -8.04 -1.87
N HIS A 62 -12.65 -8.19 -2.74
CA HIS A 62 -14.05 -7.98 -2.35
C HIS A 62 -14.54 -9.04 -1.36
N GLU A 63 -14.15 -10.32 -1.52
CA GLU A 63 -14.52 -11.38 -0.57
C GLU A 63 -13.99 -11.09 0.83
N ILE A 64 -12.73 -10.65 0.96
CA ILE A 64 -12.13 -10.25 2.24
C ILE A 64 -13.01 -9.20 2.93
N CYS A 65 -13.44 -8.16 2.22
CA CYS A 65 -14.34 -7.16 2.80
C CYS A 65 -15.68 -7.76 3.21
N GLY A 66 -16.26 -8.64 2.39
CA GLY A 66 -17.49 -9.36 2.75
C GLY A 66 -17.33 -10.31 3.94
N GLU A 67 -16.13 -10.83 4.21
CA GLU A 67 -15.81 -11.60 5.42
C GLU A 67 -15.76 -10.70 6.66
N LEU A 68 -15.10 -9.54 6.55
CA LEU A 68 -15.00 -8.55 7.63
C LEU A 68 -16.38 -7.98 8.01
N ASP A 69 -17.20 -7.63 7.01
CA ASP A 69 -18.58 -7.16 7.22
C ASP A 69 -19.45 -8.17 7.98
N ARG A 70 -19.13 -9.47 7.87
CA ARG A 70 -19.82 -10.57 8.58
C ARG A 70 -19.23 -10.88 9.95
N GLY A 71 -18.29 -10.07 10.44
CA GLY A 71 -17.63 -10.23 11.74
C GLY A 71 -16.40 -11.14 11.71
N GLY A 72 -15.85 -11.42 10.52
CA GLY A 72 -14.51 -11.99 10.38
C GLY A 72 -13.43 -11.03 10.87
N SER A 73 -12.19 -11.52 10.98
CA SER A 73 -11.05 -10.69 11.43
C SER A 73 -10.04 -10.50 10.31
N VAL A 74 -9.31 -9.37 10.35
CA VAL A 74 -8.17 -9.15 9.44
C VAL A 74 -7.13 -10.27 9.55
N GLN A 75 -6.87 -10.78 10.76
CA GLN A 75 -5.94 -11.88 10.96
C GLN A 75 -6.40 -13.18 10.28
N SER A 76 -7.69 -13.51 10.35
CA SER A 76 -8.21 -14.71 9.66
C SER A 76 -8.09 -14.60 8.14
N ALA A 77 -8.31 -13.41 7.57
CA ALA A 77 -8.10 -13.19 6.14
C ALA A 77 -6.62 -13.36 5.76
N ILE A 78 -5.69 -12.81 6.55
CA ILE A 78 -4.24 -13.00 6.36
C ILE A 78 -3.87 -14.49 6.41
N ASP A 79 -4.37 -15.22 7.41
CA ASP A 79 -4.09 -16.64 7.58
C ASP A 79 -4.63 -17.47 6.41
N GLU A 80 -5.81 -17.12 5.89
CA GLU A 80 -6.37 -17.74 4.69
C GLU A 80 -5.50 -17.51 3.45
N GLU A 81 -5.07 -16.28 3.18
CA GLU A 81 -4.15 -15.99 2.06
C GLU A 81 -2.84 -16.79 2.15
N VAL A 82 -2.28 -16.88 3.36
CA VAL A 82 -1.07 -17.68 3.62
C VAL A 82 -1.33 -19.17 3.37
N ASN A 83 -2.46 -19.69 3.86
CA ASN A 83 -2.82 -21.10 3.70
C ASN A 83 -3.10 -21.46 2.25
N THR A 84 -3.79 -20.59 1.50
CA THR A 84 -4.02 -20.74 0.06
C THR A 84 -2.71 -20.77 -0.70
N ALA A 85 -1.79 -19.83 -0.44
CA ALA A 85 -0.47 -19.83 -1.07
C ALA A 85 0.30 -21.14 -0.82
N TYR A 86 0.23 -21.70 0.39
CA TYR A 86 0.85 -22.99 0.69
C TYR A 86 0.11 -24.20 0.10
N ALA A 87 -1.19 -24.12 -0.08
CA ALA A 87 -1.98 -25.18 -0.71
C ALA A 87 -1.64 -25.27 -2.21
N GLU A 88 -1.52 -24.12 -2.87
CA GLU A 88 -1.15 -24.02 -4.28
C GLU A 88 0.33 -24.37 -4.51
N THR A 89 1.23 -23.84 -3.67
CA THR A 89 2.68 -24.07 -3.79
C THR A 89 3.29 -24.42 -2.43
N PRO A 90 3.33 -25.72 -2.06
CA PRO A 90 3.82 -26.16 -0.75
C PRO A 90 5.27 -25.75 -0.41
N SER A 91 6.13 -25.60 -1.42
CA SER A 91 7.52 -25.17 -1.23
C SER A 91 7.64 -23.73 -0.71
N LEU A 92 6.60 -22.89 -0.84
CA LEU A 92 6.59 -21.54 -0.29
C LEU A 92 6.69 -21.52 1.24
N ARG A 93 6.47 -22.64 1.93
CA ARG A 93 6.70 -22.77 3.38
C ARG A 93 8.15 -22.46 3.77
N LEU A 94 9.11 -22.65 2.86
CA LEU A 94 10.52 -22.27 3.06
C LEU A 94 10.74 -20.75 3.06
N LEU A 95 9.77 -19.98 2.57
CA LEU A 95 9.77 -18.53 2.46
C LEU A 95 8.64 -17.91 3.32
N SER A 96 8.27 -18.55 4.42
CA SER A 96 7.06 -18.23 5.19
C SER A 96 6.92 -16.75 5.57
N ALA A 97 7.99 -16.13 6.05
CA ALA A 97 8.00 -14.70 6.40
C ALA A 97 7.69 -13.78 5.19
N ARG A 98 8.12 -14.17 3.98
CA ARG A 98 7.81 -13.43 2.75
C ARG A 98 6.36 -13.63 2.34
N VAL A 99 5.82 -14.84 2.47
CA VAL A 99 4.42 -15.14 2.18
C VAL A 99 3.51 -14.34 3.11
N THR A 100 3.72 -14.41 4.43
CA THR A 100 2.93 -13.65 5.41
C THR A 100 3.00 -12.15 5.14
N ARG A 101 4.18 -11.59 4.85
CA ARG A 101 4.30 -10.17 4.51
C ARG A 101 3.50 -9.80 3.26
N THR A 102 3.46 -10.68 2.27
CA THR A 102 2.72 -10.44 1.01
C THR A 102 1.21 -10.53 1.26
N ALA A 103 0.76 -11.51 2.05
CA ALA A 103 -0.62 -11.63 2.49
C ALA A 103 -1.09 -10.39 3.27
N VAL A 104 -0.31 -9.92 4.25
CA VAL A 104 -0.62 -8.69 5.00
C VAL A 104 -0.79 -7.51 4.04
N LYS A 105 0.17 -7.29 3.15
CA LYS A 105 0.11 -6.22 2.14
C LYS A 105 -1.13 -6.30 1.25
N PHE A 106 -1.50 -7.51 0.82
CA PHE A 106 -2.67 -7.74 -0.01
C PHE A 106 -3.98 -7.44 0.74
N VAL A 107 -4.11 -7.94 1.97
CA VAL A 107 -5.28 -7.68 2.82
C VAL A 107 -5.39 -6.19 3.16
N THR A 108 -4.27 -5.54 3.52
CA THR A 108 -4.22 -4.08 3.72
C THR A 108 -4.70 -3.32 2.49
N ALA A 109 -4.20 -3.67 1.30
CA ALA A 109 -4.65 -3.03 0.05
C ALA A 109 -6.15 -3.21 -0.21
N SER A 110 -6.68 -4.39 0.14
CA SER A 110 -8.09 -4.72 -0.04
C SER A 110 -8.96 -3.86 0.90
N VAL A 111 -8.57 -3.77 2.17
CA VAL A 111 -9.26 -2.94 3.17
C VAL A 111 -9.20 -1.46 2.83
N ASP A 112 -8.03 -0.96 2.42
CA ASP A 112 -7.85 0.45 2.07
C ASP A 112 -8.73 0.90 0.91
N VAL A 113 -8.97 0.04 -0.07
CA VAL A 113 -9.69 0.39 -1.29
C VAL A 113 -11.18 0.08 -1.21
N TYR A 114 -11.55 -1.10 -0.68
CA TYR A 114 -12.91 -1.62 -0.80
C TYR A 114 -13.73 -1.55 0.49
N CYS A 115 -13.10 -1.54 1.66
CA CYS A 115 -13.81 -1.48 2.95
C CYS A 115 -13.09 -0.63 4.00
N PRO A 116 -12.96 0.70 3.77
CA PRO A 116 -12.18 1.59 4.63
C PRO A 116 -12.70 1.67 6.08
N GLY A 117 -13.95 1.25 6.34
CA GLY A 117 -14.50 1.12 7.69
C GLY A 117 -13.71 0.15 8.59
N HIS A 118 -12.99 -0.80 8.02
CA HIS A 118 -12.16 -1.77 8.74
C HIS A 118 -10.68 -1.36 8.86
N GLN A 119 -10.28 -0.16 8.42
CA GLN A 119 -8.88 0.29 8.53
C GLN A 119 -8.35 0.31 9.97
N GLY A 120 -9.23 0.52 10.95
CA GLY A 120 -8.86 0.49 12.37
C GLY A 120 -8.48 -0.91 12.90
N GLU A 121 -8.68 -1.96 12.10
CA GLU A 121 -8.39 -3.36 12.44
C GLU A 121 -7.10 -3.87 11.81
N LEU A 122 -6.44 -3.05 10.97
CA LEU A 122 -5.20 -3.40 10.30
C LEU A 122 -4.01 -3.46 11.29
N PRO A 123 -3.04 -4.39 11.07
CA PRO A 123 -1.88 -4.57 11.92
C PRO A 123 -0.77 -3.51 11.74
#